data_AF-A0A9W3F634-F1
#
_entry.id   AF-A0A9W3F634-F1
#
_cell.length_a   1.000
_cell.length_b   1.000
_cell.length_c   1.000
_cell.angle_alpha   90.00
_cell.angle_beta   90.00
_cell.angle_gamma   90.00
#
_symmetry.space_group_name_H-M   'P 1'
#
loop_
_entity.id
_entity.type
_entity.pdbx_description
1 polymer ?
#
loop_
_entity_poly.entity_id
_entity_poly.type
_entity_poly.pdbx_seq_one_letter_code
_entity_poly.pdbx_strand_id
1 'polypeptide(L)'
;MKLHCEVEVVSRHLPALGLRNRGKGVRAVLSLCQQAPRTQPRPRAGSERGGRHPACLFISTLKDKSGTRYELKENVEQFFTKFVDEGKATVRLKEPPVDICLSKASASSLKGFLSAVRLAHRGCDVEAPLSTLTPVKTSEFEKFKTKMVITSKKDYPLSKNFPCSLEHLQTSYCGLIRVDTRMLCLKNLRKLDLSHNHIKKLPATIGDLIHLQELNLNDNHLESFSVALCQSTLQKSLRCLDLSKNKIKALPVQFCQLRELTDLKLDDNELIRLPFKMGQLTNLRFLSAAQNKLPFLPSEFKNLTLEYLDLFGNIFEQPKVLPVIKLQTPLTLLESSARAVLDNRIPYGSPIIPFHLCQDLDTAKTCVCGRFCLSCFIQGTTTMNLHSVAHTVVLVDNMGGTEAPVISYFCSLACYVNSCDMLK
;
A
#
# COMPACT_ATOMS: atom_id res chain seq x y z
N MET A 1 7.89 32.09 4.91
CA MET A 1 7.49 30.69 4.66
C MET A 1 8.36 30.08 3.56
N LYS A 2 8.91 28.87 3.78
CA LYS A 2 9.73 28.14 2.80
C LYS A 2 9.06 26.81 2.41
N LEU A 3 9.17 26.40 1.15
CA LEU A 3 8.72 25.10 0.63
C LEU A 3 9.88 24.42 -0.11
N HIS A 4 10.17 23.17 0.24
CA HIS A 4 11.16 22.34 -0.46
C HIS A 4 10.44 21.39 -1.41
N CYS A 5 10.70 21.48 -2.71
CA CYS A 5 10.10 20.62 -3.72
C CYS A 5 10.94 20.58 -5.01
N GLU A 6 10.53 19.79 -5.99
CA GLU A 6 11.00 19.92 -7.37
C GLU A 6 10.16 20.96 -8.09
N VAL A 7 10.82 21.89 -8.75
CA VAL A 7 10.21 22.96 -9.54
C VAL A 7 10.64 22.83 -10.99
N GLU A 8 9.67 22.85 -11.88
CA GLU A 8 9.88 23.06 -13.29
C GLU A 8 9.20 24.38 -13.67
N VAL A 9 9.97 25.33 -14.19
CA VAL A 9 9.42 26.59 -14.71
C VAL A 9 9.29 26.43 -16.23
N VAL A 10 8.06 26.39 -16.71
CA VAL A 10 7.75 26.23 -18.14
C VAL A 10 7.33 27.58 -18.70
N SER A 11 8.13 28.14 -19.60
CA SER A 11 7.73 29.36 -20.33
C SER A 11 6.68 29.03 -21.38
N ARG A 12 5.57 29.79 -21.37
CA ARG A 12 4.49 29.64 -22.36
C ARG A 12 4.85 30.21 -23.74
N HIS A 13 5.98 30.90 -23.86
CA HIS A 13 6.48 31.43 -25.15
C HIS A 13 7.31 30.39 -25.93
N LEU A 14 7.87 29.38 -25.26
CA LEU A 14 8.71 28.36 -25.90
C LEU A 14 7.98 27.50 -26.94
N PRO A 15 6.73 27.02 -26.71
CA PRO A 15 5.99 26.27 -27.71
C PRO A 15 5.73 27.05 -29.00
N ALA A 16 5.53 28.37 -28.90
CA ALA A 16 5.34 29.26 -30.06
C ALA A 16 6.62 29.45 -30.89
N LEU A 17 7.80 29.17 -30.30
CA LEU A 17 9.11 29.23 -30.95
C LEU A 17 9.61 27.85 -31.44
N GLY A 18 8.77 26.81 -31.41
CA GLY A 18 9.15 25.45 -31.80
C GLY A 18 10.09 24.74 -30.81
N LEU A 19 10.37 25.35 -29.66
CA LEU A 19 11.26 24.80 -28.63
C LEU A 19 10.43 24.10 -27.55
N ARG A 20 10.71 22.82 -27.27
CA ARG A 20 10.11 22.10 -26.14
C ARG A 20 11.05 22.11 -24.95
N ASN A 21 10.58 22.62 -23.81
CA ASN A 21 11.27 22.39 -22.54
C ASN A 21 11.13 20.89 -22.20
N ARG A 22 12.21 20.11 -22.34
CA ARG A 22 12.33 18.72 -21.84
C ARG A 22 13.05 18.72 -20.48
N GLY A 23 12.80 19.73 -19.65
CA GLY A 23 13.47 19.87 -18.37
C GLY A 23 12.87 18.91 -17.35
N LYS A 24 13.66 17.99 -16.79
CA LYS A 24 13.26 17.33 -15.54
C LYS A 24 13.20 18.39 -14.44
N GLY A 25 12.14 18.41 -13.63
CA GLY A 25 12.00 19.33 -12.50
C GLY A 25 13.26 19.40 -11.64
N VAL A 26 13.71 20.61 -11.35
CA VAL A 26 14.94 20.87 -10.60
C VAL A 26 14.57 21.12 -9.15
N ARG A 27 15.32 20.55 -8.22
CA ARG A 27 15.11 20.82 -6.80
C ARG A 27 15.26 22.30 -6.51
N ALA A 28 14.25 22.87 -5.86
CA ALA A 28 14.23 24.27 -5.48
C ALA A 28 13.70 24.47 -4.06
N VAL A 29 14.10 25.59 -3.46
CA VAL A 29 13.48 26.12 -2.26
C VAL A 29 12.69 27.36 -2.67
N LEU A 30 11.36 27.29 -2.52
CA LEU A 30 10.48 28.42 -2.75
C LEU A 30 10.28 29.18 -1.43
N SER A 31 10.48 30.49 -1.47
CA SER A 31 10.29 31.37 -0.31
C SER A 31 9.32 32.48 -0.66
N LEU A 32 8.34 32.72 0.20
CA LEU A 32 7.49 33.91 0.15
C LEU A 32 8.14 35.01 0.98
N CYS A 33 8.43 36.16 0.36
CA CYS A 33 9.15 37.29 0.96
C CYS A 33 8.37 38.61 0.74
N GLN A 34 8.45 39.51 1.71
CA GLN A 34 8.08 40.93 1.56
C GLN A 34 9.35 41.78 1.54
N GLN A 35 9.36 42.85 0.76
CA GLN A 35 10.54 43.70 0.55
C GLN A 35 10.85 44.54 1.81
N ALA A 36 12.09 44.50 2.30
CA ALA A 36 12.61 45.47 3.27
C ALA A 36 13.28 46.65 2.51
N PRO A 37 13.23 47.89 3.04
CA PRO A 37 13.65 49.08 2.30
C PRO A 37 15.15 49.04 2.00
N ARG A 38 15.51 49.28 0.72
CA ARG A 38 16.89 49.64 0.37
C ARG A 38 17.15 51.05 0.90
N THR A 39 18.20 51.19 1.71
CA THR A 39 18.76 52.47 2.13
C THR A 39 19.19 53.29 0.92
N GLN A 40 18.40 54.31 0.57
CA GLN A 40 18.84 55.49 -0.17
C GLN A 40 18.54 56.73 0.69
N PRO A 41 19.34 57.81 0.59
CA PRO A 41 19.24 58.94 1.50
C PRO A 41 17.94 59.72 1.26
N ARG A 42 17.31 60.14 2.37
CA ARG A 42 16.07 60.92 2.43
C ARG A 42 16.02 62.06 1.39
N PRO A 43 14.91 62.24 0.66
CA PRO A 43 14.40 63.56 0.34
C PRO A 43 13.36 64.00 1.37
N ARG A 44 13.14 65.32 1.37
CA ARG A 44 12.48 66.13 2.39
C ARG A 44 10.98 65.82 2.57
N ALA A 45 10.49 66.21 3.74
CA ALA A 45 9.14 66.07 4.25
C ALA A 45 8.05 66.53 3.25
N GLY A 46 6.98 65.72 3.15
CA GLY A 46 5.74 66.09 2.46
C GLY A 46 5.28 65.08 1.40
N SER A 47 4.86 63.87 1.80
CA SER A 47 3.96 63.01 1.01
C SER A 47 3.45 61.85 1.88
N GLU A 48 2.21 61.94 2.34
CA GLU A 48 1.46 60.81 2.86
C GLU A 48 0.96 59.96 1.69
N ARG A 49 1.53 58.75 1.55
CA ARG A 49 0.89 57.50 1.09
C ARG A 49 1.90 56.38 1.24
N GLY A 50 1.80 55.61 2.33
CA GLY A 50 2.61 54.43 2.57
C GLY A 50 2.32 53.34 1.54
N GLY A 51 3.09 53.30 0.45
CA GLY A 51 3.06 52.22 -0.52
C GLY A 51 3.60 50.94 0.11
N ARG A 52 2.70 50.05 0.54
CA ARG A 52 3.06 48.70 1.04
C ARG A 52 3.67 47.88 -0.11
N HIS A 53 4.86 47.34 0.12
CA HIS A 53 5.64 46.63 -0.89
C HIS A 53 5.00 45.28 -1.27
N PRO A 54 5.07 44.89 -2.56
CA PRO A 54 4.43 43.67 -3.06
C PRO A 54 5.10 42.40 -2.53
N ALA A 55 4.30 41.37 -2.28
CA ALA A 55 4.79 40.04 -1.91
C ALA A 55 5.39 39.35 -3.14
N CYS A 56 6.59 38.81 -2.99
CA CYS A 56 7.31 38.13 -4.06
C CYS A 56 7.53 36.65 -3.75
N LEU A 57 7.37 35.83 -4.78
CA LEU A 57 7.80 34.44 -4.80
C LEU A 57 9.26 34.36 -5.23
N PHE A 58 10.08 33.71 -4.42
CA PHE A 58 11.50 33.53 -4.69
C PHE A 58 11.80 32.05 -4.87
N ILE A 59 12.36 31.67 -6.02
CA ILE A 59 12.71 30.29 -6.34
C ILE A 59 14.22 30.18 -6.42
N SER A 60 14.82 29.42 -5.51
CA SER A 60 16.27 29.20 -5.48
C SER A 60 16.59 27.74 -5.79
N THR A 61 17.61 27.49 -6.62
CA THR A 61 18.05 26.13 -6.98
C THR A 61 19.53 25.93 -6.60
N LEU A 62 20.02 24.69 -6.67
CA LEU A 62 21.44 24.42 -6.40
C LEU A 62 22.38 25.13 -7.40
N LYS A 63 21.93 25.28 -8.66
CA LYS A 63 22.67 25.96 -9.73
C LYS A 63 22.54 27.48 -9.66
N ASP A 64 21.37 27.97 -9.24
CA ASP A 64 21.07 29.39 -9.08
C ASP A 64 20.71 29.70 -7.63
N LYS A 65 21.75 29.95 -6.82
CA LYS A 65 21.61 30.33 -5.41
C LYS A 65 21.07 31.76 -5.23
N SER A 66 21.26 32.63 -6.23
CA SER A 66 20.70 33.99 -6.27
C SER A 66 19.20 34.03 -6.51
N GLY A 67 18.64 32.94 -7.05
CA GLY A 67 17.22 32.64 -7.21
C GLY A 67 16.49 33.58 -8.16
N THR A 68 15.44 33.06 -8.79
CA THR A 68 14.54 33.83 -9.66
C THR A 68 13.37 34.39 -8.85
N ARG A 69 13.03 35.66 -9.08
CA ARG A 69 11.95 36.38 -8.38
C ARG A 69 10.74 36.53 -9.29
N TYR A 70 9.56 36.28 -8.74
CA TYR A 70 8.28 36.49 -9.39
C TYR A 70 7.37 37.32 -8.47
N GLU A 71 6.83 38.41 -8.99
CA GLU A 71 5.84 39.22 -8.26
C GLU A 71 4.51 38.48 -8.23
N LEU A 72 3.80 38.47 -7.09
CA LEU A 72 2.55 37.71 -6.96
C LEU A 72 1.29 38.56 -6.99
N LYS A 73 1.39 39.85 -6.62
CA LYS A 73 0.24 40.75 -6.52
C LYS A 73 -0.46 40.86 -7.87
N GLU A 74 -1.73 40.46 -7.95
CA GLU A 74 -2.57 40.47 -9.17
C GLU A 74 -2.00 39.71 -10.39
N ASN A 75 -0.89 38.98 -10.20
CA ASN A 75 -0.09 38.39 -11.27
C ASN A 75 -0.28 36.86 -11.43
N VAL A 76 -1.13 36.25 -10.61
CA VAL A 76 -1.50 34.83 -10.79
C VAL A 76 -2.72 34.76 -11.70
N GLU A 77 -2.63 33.98 -12.78
CA GLU A 77 -3.75 33.74 -13.70
C GLU A 77 -4.61 32.58 -13.22
N GLN A 78 -3.98 31.46 -12.82
CA GLN A 78 -4.69 30.25 -12.43
C GLN A 78 -3.85 29.35 -11.50
N PHE A 79 -4.54 28.64 -10.59
CA PHE A 79 -3.96 27.59 -9.76
C PHE A 79 -4.47 26.21 -10.19
N PHE A 80 -3.58 25.31 -10.60
CA PHE A 80 -3.91 23.91 -10.86
C PHE A 80 -3.59 23.06 -9.63
N THR A 81 -4.64 22.65 -8.92
CA THR A 81 -4.51 22.02 -7.59
C THR A 81 -5.09 20.60 -7.50
N LYS A 82 -5.42 20.00 -8.66
CA LYS A 82 -6.04 18.66 -8.75
C LYS A 82 -5.27 17.56 -8.01
N PHE A 83 -3.94 17.66 -7.98
CA PHE A 83 -3.04 16.64 -7.43
C PHE A 83 -2.27 17.13 -6.18
N VAL A 84 -2.81 18.11 -5.46
CA VAL A 84 -2.14 18.67 -4.26
C VAL A 84 -1.95 17.62 -3.17
N ASP A 85 -2.89 16.67 -3.05
CA ASP A 85 -2.77 15.56 -2.10
C ASP A 85 -1.66 14.56 -2.48
N GLU A 86 -1.25 14.52 -3.75
CA GLU A 86 -0.07 13.80 -4.24
C GLU A 86 1.22 14.64 -4.15
N GLY A 87 1.14 15.87 -3.62
CA GLY A 87 2.29 16.77 -3.54
C GLY A 87 2.63 17.47 -4.87
N LYS A 88 1.67 17.60 -5.78
CA LYS A 88 1.83 18.26 -7.08
C LYS A 88 0.88 19.45 -7.23
N ALA A 89 1.36 20.56 -7.77
CA ALA A 89 0.53 21.72 -8.11
C ALA A 89 1.21 22.59 -9.16
N THR A 90 0.43 23.31 -9.96
CA THR A 90 0.98 24.31 -10.89
C THR A 90 0.40 25.68 -10.59
N VAL A 91 1.27 26.69 -10.51
CA VAL A 91 0.88 28.09 -10.39
C VAL A 91 1.21 28.79 -11.70
N ARG A 92 0.18 29.29 -12.39
CA ARG A 92 0.32 30.01 -13.66
C ARG A 92 0.39 31.51 -13.40
N LEU A 93 1.47 32.14 -13.86
CA LEU A 93 1.68 33.58 -13.76
C LEU A 93 1.33 34.29 -15.06
N LYS A 94 0.86 35.54 -14.97
CA LYS A 94 0.61 36.42 -16.11
C LYS A 94 1.92 36.98 -16.65
N GLU A 95 2.76 37.54 -15.79
CA GLU A 95 4.04 38.16 -16.15
C GLU A 95 5.21 37.77 -15.21
N PRO A 96 6.29 37.15 -15.71
CA PRO A 96 6.38 36.55 -17.04
C PRO A 96 5.36 35.40 -17.18
N PRO A 97 4.89 35.13 -18.41
CA PRO A 97 3.89 34.10 -18.69
C PRO A 97 4.49 32.69 -18.57
N VAL A 98 4.66 32.25 -17.34
CA VAL A 98 5.27 30.97 -16.97
C VAL A 98 4.31 30.12 -16.14
N ASP A 99 4.41 28.81 -16.33
CA ASP A 99 3.78 27.80 -15.48
C ASP A 99 4.84 27.26 -14.51
N ILE A 100 4.65 27.49 -13.22
CA ILE A 100 5.53 27.00 -12.15
C ILE A 100 4.96 25.68 -11.64
N CYS A 101 5.50 24.57 -12.13
CA CYS A 101 5.09 23.22 -11.77
C CYS A 101 5.86 22.74 -10.53
N LEU A 102 5.14 22.50 -9.44
CA LEU A 102 5.65 21.98 -8.17
C LEU A 102 5.38 20.48 -8.09
N SER A 103 6.38 19.70 -7.68
CA SER A 103 6.25 18.26 -7.46
C SER A 103 7.09 17.77 -6.27
N LYS A 104 6.74 16.61 -5.70
CA LYS A 104 7.41 16.02 -4.52
C LYS A 104 7.38 16.91 -3.27
N ALA A 105 6.39 17.78 -3.14
CA ALA A 105 6.14 18.55 -1.91
C ALA A 105 5.32 17.73 -0.91
N SER A 106 5.44 18.01 0.38
CA SER A 106 4.49 17.50 1.37
C SER A 106 3.12 18.13 1.15
N ALA A 107 2.04 17.33 1.09
CA ALA A 107 0.69 17.82 0.82
C ALA A 107 0.24 18.92 1.82
N SER A 108 0.56 18.77 3.11
CA SER A 108 0.22 19.76 4.14
C SER A 108 0.97 21.09 3.95
N SER A 109 2.29 21.04 3.74
CA SER A 109 3.09 22.24 3.48
C SER A 109 2.75 22.88 2.14
N LEU A 110 2.41 22.09 1.12
CA LEU A 110 1.96 22.57 -0.18
C LEU A 110 0.60 23.28 -0.08
N LYS A 111 -0.38 22.71 0.64
CA LYS A 111 -1.66 23.38 0.90
C LYS A 111 -1.46 24.70 1.63
N GLY A 112 -0.68 24.70 2.70
CA GLY A 112 -0.34 25.93 3.44
C GLY A 112 0.35 26.97 2.55
N PHE A 113 1.32 26.52 1.73
CA PHE A 113 2.06 27.38 0.82
C PHE A 113 1.15 27.98 -0.25
N LEU A 114 0.31 27.17 -0.89
CA LEU A 114 -0.65 27.64 -1.90
C LEU A 114 -1.68 28.61 -1.30
N SER A 115 -2.14 28.38 -0.07
CA SER A 115 -3.00 29.33 0.64
C SER A 115 -2.29 30.67 0.87
N ALA A 116 -1.01 30.65 1.26
CA ALA A 116 -0.21 31.86 1.41
C ALA A 116 0.02 32.58 0.07
N VAL A 117 0.25 31.85 -1.03
CA VAL A 117 0.35 32.43 -2.39
C VAL A 117 -0.98 33.06 -2.82
N ARG A 118 -2.13 32.43 -2.51
CA ARG A 118 -3.47 32.98 -2.80
C ARG A 118 -3.73 34.28 -2.04
N LEU A 119 -3.32 34.35 -0.77
CA LEU A 119 -3.42 35.58 0.04
C LEU A 119 -2.51 36.68 -0.53
N ALA A 120 -1.26 36.34 -0.86
CA ALA A 120 -0.30 37.25 -1.47
C ALA A 120 -0.80 37.81 -2.82
N HIS A 121 -1.44 36.98 -3.65
CA HIS A 121 -2.04 37.39 -4.90
C HIS A 121 -3.17 38.41 -4.72
N ARG A 122 -4.00 38.24 -3.69
CA ARG A 122 -5.12 39.14 -3.35
C ARG A 122 -4.68 40.42 -2.62
N GLY A 123 -3.39 40.58 -2.31
CA GLY A 123 -2.88 41.74 -1.57
C GLY A 123 -3.21 41.74 -0.08
N CYS A 124 -3.66 40.61 0.49
CA CYS A 124 -3.92 40.46 1.92
C CYS A 124 -2.64 40.15 2.69
N ASP A 125 -2.54 40.63 3.94
CA ASP A 125 -1.38 40.36 4.80
C ASP A 125 -1.24 38.86 5.08
N VAL A 126 -0.01 38.34 4.90
CA VAL A 126 0.34 36.96 5.22
C VAL A 126 0.82 36.95 6.68
N GLU A 127 -0.06 36.61 7.63
CA GLU A 127 0.26 36.55 9.07
C GLU A 127 1.24 35.42 9.47
N ALA A 128 1.84 34.72 8.51
CA ALA A 128 2.84 33.68 8.76
C ALA A 128 4.25 34.30 8.83
N PRO A 129 5.18 33.78 9.68
CA PRO A 129 6.51 34.34 9.82
C PRO A 129 7.24 34.36 8.47
N LEU A 130 7.40 35.59 7.96
CA LEU A 130 8.06 35.87 6.70
C LEU A 130 9.57 35.70 6.91
N SER A 131 10.19 34.89 6.06
CA SER A 131 11.60 34.53 6.19
C SER A 131 12.47 35.63 5.59
N THR A 132 13.31 36.26 6.40
CA THR A 132 14.39 37.16 5.95
C THR A 132 15.30 36.39 4.98
N LEU A 133 15.61 37.01 3.83
CA LEU A 133 16.42 36.44 2.75
C LEU A 133 17.83 36.10 3.24
N THR A 134 18.00 34.94 3.84
CA THR A 134 19.29 34.34 4.13
C THR A 134 19.69 33.45 2.95
N PRO A 135 20.95 33.50 2.48
CA PRO A 135 21.44 32.61 1.43
C PRO A 135 21.19 31.16 1.83
N VAL A 136 20.52 30.40 0.96
CA VAL A 136 20.15 29.00 1.20
C VAL A 136 21.42 28.17 1.35
N LYS A 137 21.59 27.51 2.51
CA LYS A 137 22.75 26.66 2.80
C LYS A 137 22.74 25.45 1.86
N THR A 138 23.92 24.97 1.45
CA THR A 138 24.10 23.81 0.56
C THR A 138 23.42 22.53 1.07
N SER A 139 23.21 22.40 2.39
CA SER A 139 22.47 21.32 3.04
C SER A 139 20.96 21.31 2.75
N GLU A 140 20.33 22.43 2.37
CA GLU A 140 18.89 22.48 2.02
C GLU A 140 18.58 21.79 0.68
N PHE A 141 19.62 21.49 -0.11
CA PHE A 141 19.52 20.83 -1.42
C PHE A 141 19.88 19.33 -1.42
N GLU A 142 20.16 18.70 -0.27
CA GLU A 142 20.47 17.26 -0.14
C GLU A 142 19.39 16.36 -0.73
N LYS A 143 19.70 15.48 -1.69
CA LYS A 143 18.77 14.51 -2.36
C LYS A 143 17.62 14.06 -1.46
N PHE A 144 16.39 14.09 -2.00
CA PHE A 144 15.21 13.67 -1.22
C PHE A 144 15.47 12.34 -0.55
N LYS A 145 15.22 12.28 0.75
CA LYS A 145 15.42 11.06 1.51
C LYS A 145 14.38 10.04 1.03
N THR A 146 14.78 9.14 0.14
CA THR A 146 13.94 8.06 -0.41
C THR A 146 13.95 6.84 0.48
N LYS A 147 15.00 6.66 1.29
CA LYS A 147 15.11 5.60 2.31
C LYS A 147 15.29 6.20 3.69
N MET A 148 14.49 5.73 4.64
CA MET A 148 14.64 6.03 6.06
C MET A 148 14.61 4.75 6.87
N VAL A 149 15.59 4.59 7.75
CA VAL A 149 15.74 3.44 8.64
C VAL A 149 15.76 3.97 10.07
N ILE A 150 14.90 3.39 10.90
CA ILE A 150 14.76 3.65 12.33
C ILE A 150 14.75 2.27 12.99
N THR A 151 15.77 1.98 13.80
CA THR A 151 15.97 0.66 14.45
C THR A 151 15.93 0.77 15.97
N SER A 152 15.54 1.93 16.50
CA SER A 152 15.49 2.16 17.93
C SER A 152 14.41 3.19 18.23
N LYS A 153 13.74 3.00 19.36
CA LYS A 153 12.73 3.94 19.88
C LYS A 153 13.27 5.37 20.05
N LYS A 154 14.57 5.53 20.33
CA LYS A 154 15.22 6.85 20.51
C LYS A 154 15.30 7.65 19.20
N ASP A 155 15.45 6.96 18.07
CA ASP A 155 15.61 7.57 16.76
C ASP A 155 14.27 7.85 16.06
N TYR A 156 13.17 7.42 16.69
CA TYR A 156 11.84 7.58 16.14
C TYR A 156 11.40 9.06 16.16
N PRO A 157 10.99 9.64 15.02
CA PRO A 157 10.66 11.05 14.93
C PRO A 157 9.32 11.37 15.61
N LEU A 158 9.37 11.85 16.85
CA LEU A 158 8.17 12.23 17.62
C LEU A 158 7.55 13.55 17.15
N SER A 159 8.37 14.57 16.85
CA SER A 159 7.90 15.92 16.51
C SER A 159 7.94 16.26 15.01
N LYS A 160 8.71 15.50 14.21
CA LYS A 160 8.88 15.73 12.77
C LYS A 160 8.02 14.75 11.96
N ASN A 161 7.45 15.25 10.87
CA ASN A 161 6.77 14.40 9.90
C ASN A 161 7.78 13.60 9.06
N PHE A 162 7.34 12.43 8.58
CA PHE A 162 8.11 11.65 7.62
C PHE A 162 8.21 12.38 6.27
N PRO A 163 9.37 12.36 5.59
CA PRO A 163 9.51 12.93 4.26
C PRO A 163 8.55 12.26 3.26
N CYS A 164 7.71 13.05 2.56
CA CYS A 164 6.70 12.53 1.62
C CYS A 164 7.30 11.89 0.35
N SER A 165 8.60 12.05 0.13
CA SER A 165 9.38 11.43 -0.96
C SER A 165 9.93 10.05 -0.60
N LEU A 166 9.63 9.52 0.59
CA LEU A 166 10.05 8.18 0.98
C LEU A 166 9.42 7.12 0.09
N GLU A 167 10.27 6.25 -0.43
CA GLU A 167 9.91 5.02 -1.12
C GLU A 167 10.13 3.81 -0.22
N HIS A 168 11.12 3.88 0.68
CA HIS A 168 11.49 2.82 1.61
C HIS A 168 11.50 3.35 3.04
N LEU A 169 10.68 2.78 3.90
CA LEU A 169 10.61 3.14 5.31
C LEU A 169 10.72 1.88 6.16
N GLN A 170 11.78 1.82 6.96
CA GLN A 170 12.01 0.78 7.94
C GLN A 170 11.92 1.40 9.34
N THR A 171 10.98 0.91 10.14
CA THR A 171 10.81 1.27 11.54
C THR A 171 10.71 0.00 12.37
N SER A 172 11.86 -0.60 12.63
CA SER A 172 12.00 -1.86 13.37
C SER A 172 12.49 -1.60 14.80
N TYR A 173 12.21 -2.50 15.74
CA TYR A 173 12.67 -2.40 17.14
C TYR A 173 12.28 -1.07 17.83
N CYS A 174 11.17 -0.46 17.42
CA CYS A 174 10.70 0.83 17.94
C CYS A 174 9.68 0.65 19.09
N GLY A 175 9.23 -0.59 19.34
CA GLY A 175 8.21 -0.89 20.34
C GLY A 175 6.83 -0.32 19.96
N LEU A 176 6.53 -0.21 18.67
CA LEU A 176 5.26 0.31 18.18
C LEU A 176 4.12 -0.67 18.51
N ILE A 177 3.09 -0.18 19.20
CA ILE A 177 1.87 -0.97 19.49
C ILE A 177 0.85 -0.87 18.35
N ARG A 178 0.96 0.19 17.55
CA ARG A 178 0.10 0.50 16.40
C ARG A 178 0.92 1.16 15.31
N VAL A 179 0.46 1.03 14.08
CA VAL A 179 1.06 1.73 12.94
C VAL A 179 0.81 3.23 13.06
N ASP A 180 1.86 4.02 12.88
CA ASP A 180 1.77 5.48 12.91
C ASP A 180 1.05 5.99 11.66
N THR A 181 -0.03 6.73 11.86
CA THR A 181 -0.88 7.23 10.77
C THR A 181 -0.12 8.16 9.82
N ARG A 182 0.96 8.81 10.27
CA ARG A 182 1.81 9.66 9.43
C ARG A 182 2.53 8.87 8.33
N MET A 183 2.79 7.58 8.57
CA MET A 183 3.39 6.69 7.56
C MET A 183 2.40 6.36 6.44
N LEU A 184 1.10 6.39 6.74
CA LEU A 184 0.02 6.03 5.82
C LEU A 184 -0.28 7.16 4.81
N CYS A 185 0.24 8.36 5.06
CA CYS A 185 0.19 9.49 4.12
C CYS A 185 1.28 9.42 3.03
N LEU A 186 2.23 8.48 3.12
CA LEU A 186 3.38 8.37 2.20
C LEU A 186 2.99 7.66 0.90
N LYS A 187 2.38 8.39 -0.04
CA LYS A 187 1.85 7.80 -1.28
C LYS A 187 2.90 7.19 -2.23
N ASN A 188 4.17 7.56 -2.10
CA ASN A 188 5.27 7.00 -2.89
C ASN A 188 5.90 5.73 -2.27
N LEU A 189 5.39 5.28 -1.12
CA LEU A 189 6.01 4.19 -0.38
C LEU A 189 5.83 2.86 -1.12
N ARG A 190 6.96 2.21 -1.40
CA ARG A 190 7.07 0.89 -2.06
C ARG A 190 7.43 -0.21 -1.08
N LYS A 191 8.25 0.10 -0.08
CA LYS A 191 8.67 -0.85 0.95
C LYS A 191 8.40 -0.28 2.33
N LEU A 192 7.63 -1.02 3.12
CA LEU A 192 7.32 -0.70 4.51
C LEU A 192 7.75 -1.86 5.39
N ASP A 193 8.75 -1.61 6.23
CA ASP A 193 9.22 -2.58 7.21
C ASP A 193 8.86 -2.09 8.62
N LEU A 194 8.00 -2.87 9.27
CA LEU A 194 7.48 -2.68 10.63
C LEU A 194 7.87 -3.87 11.53
N SER A 195 8.89 -4.64 11.14
CA SER A 195 9.32 -5.83 11.86
C SER A 195 9.79 -5.55 13.29
N HIS A 196 9.76 -6.55 14.16
CA HIS A 196 10.22 -6.46 15.55
C HIS A 196 9.55 -5.32 16.33
N ASN A 197 8.22 -5.28 16.31
CA ASN A 197 7.41 -4.33 17.06
C ASN A 197 6.34 -5.08 17.87
N HIS A 198 5.34 -4.38 18.39
CA HIS A 198 4.27 -4.96 19.20
C HIS A 198 2.89 -4.70 18.59
N ILE A 199 2.82 -4.62 17.26
CA ILE A 199 1.61 -4.27 16.52
C ILE A 199 0.61 -5.41 16.64
N LYS A 200 -0.58 -5.11 17.16
CA LYS A 200 -1.66 -6.11 17.34
C LYS A 200 -2.64 -6.18 16.18
N LYS A 201 -2.87 -5.05 15.51
CA LYS A 201 -3.82 -4.91 14.40
C LYS A 201 -3.30 -3.90 13.39
N LEU A 202 -3.54 -4.18 12.12
CA LEU A 202 -3.25 -3.28 11.01
C LEU A 202 -4.46 -2.40 10.72
N PRO A 203 -4.29 -1.07 10.59
CA PRO A 203 -5.38 -0.20 10.14
C PRO A 203 -5.66 -0.42 8.64
N ALA A 204 -6.95 -0.34 8.26
CA ALA A 204 -7.37 -0.51 6.86
C ALA A 204 -6.72 0.51 5.91
N THR A 205 -6.32 1.66 6.42
CA THR A 205 -5.66 2.75 5.68
C THR A 205 -4.25 2.40 5.16
N ILE A 206 -3.63 1.29 5.60
CA ILE A 206 -2.45 0.76 4.89
C ILE A 206 -2.82 0.41 3.44
N GLY A 207 -4.07 0.02 3.21
CA GLY A 207 -4.63 -0.26 1.90
C GLY A 207 -4.67 0.94 0.94
N ASP A 208 -4.41 2.16 1.44
CA ASP A 208 -4.35 3.39 0.63
C ASP A 208 -2.95 3.67 0.07
N LEU A 209 -1.96 2.83 0.37
CA LEU A 209 -0.59 2.90 -0.14
C LEU A 209 -0.51 2.22 -1.51
N ILE A 210 -0.96 2.94 -2.55
CA ILE A 210 -1.15 2.44 -3.92
C ILE A 210 0.11 1.87 -4.60
N HIS A 211 1.30 2.19 -4.09
CA HIS A 211 2.57 1.75 -4.64
C HIS A 211 3.29 0.72 -3.75
N LEU A 212 2.67 0.29 -2.65
CA LEU A 212 3.29 -0.62 -1.71
C LEU A 212 3.43 -2.01 -2.33
N GLN A 213 4.68 -2.46 -2.43
CA GLN A 213 5.08 -3.73 -3.02
C GLN A 213 5.60 -4.70 -1.97
N GLU A 214 6.25 -4.20 -0.93
CA GLU A 214 6.82 -5.04 0.13
C GLU A 214 6.34 -4.55 1.49
N LEU A 215 5.72 -5.45 2.25
CA LEU A 215 5.27 -5.21 3.61
C LEU A 215 5.87 -6.26 4.54
N ASN A 216 6.78 -5.82 5.41
CA ASN A 216 7.38 -6.68 6.43
C ASN A 216 6.76 -6.36 7.80
N LEU A 217 6.13 -7.37 8.40
CA LEU A 217 5.49 -7.34 9.71
C LEU A 217 5.99 -8.47 10.60
N ASN A 218 7.15 -9.04 10.28
CA ASN A 218 7.82 -10.08 11.03
C ASN A 218 7.94 -9.70 12.52
N ASP A 219 7.77 -10.66 13.42
CA ASP A 219 7.97 -10.47 14.87
C ASP A 219 7.12 -9.32 15.43
N ASN A 220 5.80 -9.53 15.40
CA ASN A 220 4.79 -8.64 15.94
C ASN A 220 3.74 -9.46 16.71
N HIS A 221 2.61 -8.85 17.08
CA HIS A 221 1.54 -9.50 17.84
C HIS A 221 0.23 -9.58 17.05
N LEU A 222 0.29 -9.71 15.73
CA LEU A 222 -0.90 -9.78 14.88
C LEU A 222 -1.65 -11.08 15.13
N GLU A 223 -2.94 -10.97 15.48
CA GLU A 223 -3.82 -12.14 15.67
C GLU A 223 -4.61 -12.50 14.40
N SER A 224 -4.75 -11.54 13.48
CA SER A 224 -5.46 -11.72 12.22
C SER A 224 -5.00 -10.73 11.16
N PHE A 225 -5.20 -11.11 9.90
CA PHE A 225 -5.06 -10.21 8.75
C PHE A 225 -6.45 -9.76 8.29
N SER A 226 -6.66 -8.46 8.11
CA SER A 226 -8.01 -7.92 7.91
C SER A 226 -8.52 -8.10 6.47
N VAL A 227 -9.82 -8.37 6.34
CA VAL A 227 -10.51 -8.47 5.03
C VAL A 227 -10.40 -7.16 4.25
N ALA A 228 -10.46 -6.02 4.94
CA ALA A 228 -10.37 -4.70 4.31
C ALA A 228 -9.03 -4.50 3.56
N LEU A 229 -7.91 -5.00 4.08
CA LEU A 229 -6.62 -4.92 3.38
C LEU A 229 -6.60 -5.83 2.16
N CYS A 230 -7.21 -7.01 2.27
CA CYS A 230 -7.38 -7.92 1.15
C CYS A 230 -8.23 -7.31 0.04
N GLN A 231 -9.15 -6.39 0.34
CA GLN A 231 -10.05 -5.70 -0.60
C GLN A 231 -9.55 -4.34 -1.08
N SER A 232 -8.32 -3.95 -0.70
CA SER A 232 -7.76 -2.63 -0.95
C SER A 232 -6.90 -2.58 -2.22
N THR A 233 -6.21 -1.46 -2.44
CA THR A 233 -5.28 -1.30 -3.59
C THR A 233 -4.11 -2.29 -3.56
N LEU A 234 -3.83 -2.89 -2.40
CA LEU A 234 -2.80 -3.92 -2.22
C LEU A 234 -3.00 -5.15 -3.12
N GLN A 235 -4.23 -5.48 -3.50
CA GLN A 235 -4.50 -6.58 -4.44
C GLN A 235 -3.71 -6.46 -5.75
N LYS A 236 -3.40 -5.23 -6.17
CA LYS A 236 -2.76 -4.91 -7.45
C LYS A 236 -1.30 -4.47 -7.30
N SER A 237 -0.78 -4.37 -6.08
CA SER A 237 0.54 -3.80 -5.84
C SER A 237 1.45 -4.69 -4.98
N LEU A 238 0.90 -5.40 -4.01
CA LEU A 238 1.69 -6.12 -3.00
C LEU A 238 2.27 -7.41 -3.60
N ARG A 239 3.60 -7.56 -3.49
CA ARG A 239 4.39 -8.66 -4.04
C ARG A 239 5.03 -9.51 -2.95
N CYS A 240 5.62 -8.86 -1.94
CA CYS A 240 6.25 -9.54 -0.84
C CYS A 240 5.53 -9.21 0.47
N LEU A 241 5.11 -10.23 1.20
CA LEU A 241 4.47 -10.09 2.50
C LEU A 241 5.10 -11.05 3.51
N ASP A 242 5.70 -10.48 4.55
CA ASP A 242 6.22 -11.24 5.69
C ASP A 242 5.35 -10.99 6.92
N LEU A 243 4.65 -12.03 7.36
CA LEU A 243 3.80 -12.06 8.55
C LEU A 243 4.33 -13.06 9.59
N SER A 244 5.58 -13.51 9.46
CA SER A 244 6.15 -14.55 10.31
C SER A 244 6.29 -14.07 11.76
N LYS A 245 6.38 -14.99 12.72
CA LYS A 245 6.51 -14.67 14.15
C LYS A 245 5.40 -13.74 14.65
N ASN A 246 4.17 -14.12 14.36
CA ASN A 246 2.97 -13.43 14.85
C ASN A 246 2.06 -14.44 15.56
N LYS A 247 0.80 -14.11 15.80
CA LYS A 247 -0.19 -14.96 16.49
C LYS A 247 -1.40 -15.25 15.59
N ILE A 248 -1.18 -15.29 14.28
CA ILE A 248 -2.26 -15.42 13.30
C ILE A 248 -2.79 -16.84 13.32
N LYS A 249 -4.10 -16.99 13.59
CA LYS A 249 -4.77 -18.30 13.64
C LYS A 249 -5.38 -18.72 12.30
N ALA A 250 -5.81 -17.75 11.51
CA ALA A 250 -6.36 -17.97 10.19
C ALA A 250 -6.21 -16.72 9.34
N LEU A 251 -6.02 -16.92 8.04
CA LEU A 251 -6.16 -15.87 7.03
C LEU A 251 -7.60 -15.89 6.47
N PRO A 252 -8.19 -14.73 6.16
CA PRO A 252 -9.51 -14.67 5.54
C PRO A 252 -9.48 -15.26 4.13
N VAL A 253 -10.62 -15.75 3.62
CA VAL A 253 -10.70 -16.28 2.24
C VAL A 253 -10.36 -15.20 1.19
N GLN A 254 -10.66 -13.94 1.50
CA GLN A 254 -10.33 -12.79 0.66
C GLN A 254 -8.82 -12.56 0.54
N PHE A 255 -7.98 -13.16 1.40
CA PHE A 255 -6.52 -13.10 1.27
C PHE A 255 -6.03 -13.56 -0.10
N CYS A 256 -6.72 -14.54 -0.69
CA CYS A 256 -6.47 -15.05 -2.04
C CYS A 256 -6.72 -14.03 -3.17
N GLN A 257 -7.26 -12.85 -2.86
CA GLN A 257 -7.42 -11.74 -3.81
C GLN A 257 -6.11 -10.97 -4.03
N LEU A 258 -5.08 -11.17 -3.19
CA LEU A 258 -3.76 -10.56 -3.34
C LEU A 258 -2.94 -11.27 -4.44
N ARG A 259 -3.46 -11.26 -5.67
CA ARG A 259 -2.97 -12.07 -6.80
C ARG A 259 -1.58 -11.69 -7.29
N GLU A 260 -1.09 -10.50 -6.95
CA GLU A 260 0.26 -10.04 -7.31
C GLU A 260 1.34 -10.54 -6.33
N LEU A 261 0.97 -11.25 -5.26
CA LEU A 261 1.94 -11.82 -4.32
C LEU A 261 2.84 -12.85 -5.02
N THR A 262 4.14 -12.66 -4.87
CA THR A 262 5.20 -13.58 -5.31
C THR A 262 5.85 -14.28 -4.12
N ASP A 263 5.93 -13.61 -2.97
CA ASP A 263 6.62 -14.05 -1.76
C ASP A 263 5.71 -13.90 -0.55
N LEU A 264 5.44 -15.01 0.12
CA LEU A 264 4.63 -15.05 1.33
C LEU A 264 5.33 -15.85 2.42
N LYS A 265 5.59 -15.19 3.55
CA LYS A 265 6.13 -15.83 4.76
C LYS A 265 5.13 -15.73 5.91
N LEU A 266 4.84 -16.88 6.50
CA LEU A 266 3.86 -17.09 7.55
C LEU A 266 4.45 -17.93 8.70
N ASP A 267 5.77 -18.08 8.74
CA ASP A 267 6.45 -18.97 9.69
C ASP A 267 6.16 -18.57 11.14
N ASP A 268 6.24 -19.51 12.08
CA ASP A 268 6.08 -19.24 13.51
C ASP A 268 4.78 -18.47 13.82
N ASN A 269 3.64 -19.01 13.38
CA ASN A 269 2.31 -18.49 13.68
C ASN A 269 1.45 -19.59 14.33
N GLU A 270 0.14 -19.33 14.50
CA GLU A 270 -0.80 -20.29 15.07
C GLU A 270 -1.81 -20.79 14.01
N LEU A 271 -1.43 -20.81 12.73
CA LEU A 271 -2.37 -21.10 11.64
C LEU A 271 -2.91 -22.52 11.77
N ILE A 272 -4.24 -22.63 11.94
CA ILE A 272 -4.95 -23.92 11.98
C ILE A 272 -5.49 -24.35 10.61
N ARG A 273 -5.45 -23.44 9.63
CA ARG A 273 -5.82 -23.70 8.24
C ARG A 273 -5.29 -22.61 7.32
N LEU A 274 -5.00 -22.99 6.08
CA LEU A 274 -4.85 -22.05 4.97
C LEU A 274 -6.21 -21.78 4.30
N PRO A 275 -6.41 -20.61 3.67
CA PRO A 275 -7.62 -20.33 2.88
C PRO A 275 -7.86 -21.40 1.82
N PHE A 276 -9.10 -21.85 1.63
CA PHE A 276 -9.35 -22.94 0.68
C PHE A 276 -9.20 -22.53 -0.80
N LYS A 277 -9.17 -21.22 -1.09
CA LYS A 277 -8.89 -20.63 -2.42
C LYS A 277 -7.41 -20.29 -2.64
N MET A 278 -6.48 -20.87 -1.88
CA MET A 278 -5.03 -20.56 -2.00
C MET A 278 -4.51 -20.71 -3.43
N GLY A 279 -5.07 -21.64 -4.23
CA GLY A 279 -4.75 -21.83 -5.64
C GLY A 279 -5.00 -20.61 -6.54
N GLN A 280 -5.71 -19.58 -6.07
CA GLN A 280 -5.91 -18.32 -6.81
C GLN A 280 -4.68 -17.40 -6.81
N LEU A 281 -3.69 -17.65 -5.95
CA LEU A 281 -2.43 -16.90 -5.90
C LEU A 281 -1.46 -17.41 -6.98
N THR A 282 -1.85 -17.26 -8.25
CA THR A 282 -1.16 -17.86 -9.40
C THR A 282 0.25 -17.31 -9.65
N ASN A 283 0.58 -16.14 -9.10
CA ASN A 283 1.91 -15.54 -9.20
C ASN A 283 2.83 -15.91 -8.02
N LEU A 284 2.32 -16.62 -7.01
CA LEU A 284 3.10 -16.99 -5.84
C LEU A 284 4.20 -17.97 -6.24
N ARG A 285 5.44 -17.67 -5.84
CA ARG A 285 6.63 -18.49 -6.12
C ARG A 285 7.27 -18.99 -4.83
N PHE A 286 7.26 -18.19 -3.77
CA PHE A 286 7.86 -18.52 -2.49
C PHE A 286 6.78 -18.54 -1.41
N LEU A 287 6.56 -19.71 -0.80
CA LEU A 287 5.65 -19.87 0.33
C LEU A 287 6.37 -20.55 1.48
N SER A 288 6.41 -19.88 2.63
CA SER A 288 6.91 -20.44 3.88
C SER A 288 5.81 -20.33 4.93
N ALA A 289 5.40 -21.45 5.52
CA ALA A 289 4.44 -21.53 6.62
C ALA A 289 4.89 -22.57 7.66
N ALA A 290 6.19 -22.62 7.92
CA ALA A 290 6.78 -23.50 8.91
C ALA A 290 6.32 -23.15 10.32
N GLN A 291 6.42 -24.10 11.25
CA GLN A 291 6.09 -23.92 12.67
C GLN A 291 4.69 -23.32 12.89
N ASN A 292 3.69 -23.96 12.28
CA ASN A 292 2.29 -23.60 12.40
C ASN A 292 1.48 -24.81 12.91
N LYS A 293 0.15 -24.70 12.92
CA LYS A 293 -0.75 -25.73 13.44
C LYS A 293 -1.64 -26.35 12.34
N LEU A 294 -1.12 -26.46 11.11
CA LEU A 294 -1.90 -26.93 9.97
C LEU A 294 -2.13 -28.45 10.04
N PRO A 295 -3.38 -28.94 10.09
CA PRO A 295 -3.68 -30.35 10.04
C PRO A 295 -3.79 -30.88 8.60
N PHE A 296 -4.21 -30.02 7.65
CA PHE A 296 -4.45 -30.34 6.24
C PHE A 296 -4.15 -29.14 5.35
N LEU A 297 -3.76 -29.41 4.10
CA LEU A 297 -3.75 -28.43 3.01
C LEU A 297 -5.09 -28.42 2.26
N PRO A 298 -5.56 -27.27 1.74
CA PRO A 298 -6.79 -27.22 0.96
C PRO A 298 -6.62 -27.84 -0.43
N SER A 299 -7.69 -28.41 -1.00
CA SER A 299 -7.66 -29.06 -2.31
C SER A 299 -7.16 -28.20 -3.47
N GLU A 300 -7.39 -26.88 -3.44
CA GLU A 300 -6.89 -25.96 -4.48
C GLU A 300 -5.39 -25.66 -4.34
N PHE A 301 -4.72 -26.10 -3.27
CA PHE A 301 -3.27 -25.93 -3.11
C PHE A 301 -2.49 -26.58 -4.27
N LYS A 302 -3.04 -27.66 -4.85
CA LYS A 302 -2.52 -28.32 -6.05
C LYS A 302 -2.42 -27.43 -7.30
N ASN A 303 -3.12 -26.30 -7.32
CA ASN A 303 -3.13 -25.37 -8.45
C ASN A 303 -1.98 -24.33 -8.38
N LEU A 304 -1.19 -24.34 -7.31
CA LEU A 304 -0.04 -23.46 -7.15
C LEU A 304 1.16 -23.97 -7.97
N THR A 305 2.05 -23.05 -8.36
CA THR A 305 3.31 -23.36 -9.04
C THR A 305 4.47 -22.62 -8.35
N LEU A 306 5.00 -23.23 -7.31
CA LEU A 306 6.00 -22.67 -6.41
C LEU A 306 7.43 -23.05 -6.83
N GLU A 307 8.37 -22.16 -6.56
CA GLU A 307 9.81 -22.44 -6.62
C GLU A 307 10.31 -22.99 -5.29
N TYR A 308 9.73 -22.50 -4.18
CA TYR A 308 10.08 -22.89 -2.82
C TYR A 308 8.84 -23.03 -1.95
N LEU A 309 8.77 -24.16 -1.23
CA LEU A 309 7.74 -24.45 -0.25
C LEU A 309 8.37 -24.96 1.05
N ASP A 310 8.03 -24.31 2.16
CA ASP A 310 8.35 -24.79 3.50
C ASP A 310 7.10 -24.90 4.35
N LEU A 311 6.85 -26.11 4.84
CA LEU A 311 5.73 -26.47 5.71
C LEU A 311 6.21 -27.21 6.97
N PHE A 312 7.52 -27.18 7.26
CA PHE A 312 8.12 -27.93 8.35
C PHE A 312 7.49 -27.57 9.70
N GLY A 313 7.35 -28.55 10.60
CA GLY A 313 6.86 -28.30 11.96
C GLY A 313 5.37 -27.97 12.04
N ASN A 314 4.57 -28.41 11.07
CA ASN A 314 3.11 -28.43 11.16
C ASN A 314 2.59 -29.76 11.72
N ILE A 315 1.36 -29.75 12.26
CA ILE A 315 0.72 -30.92 12.87
C ILE A 315 -0.16 -31.68 11.87
N PHE A 316 0.41 -32.08 10.73
CA PHE A 316 -0.34 -32.78 9.69
C PHE A 316 -0.96 -34.08 10.22
N GLU A 317 -2.28 -34.21 10.07
CA GLU A 317 -3.02 -35.39 10.50
C GLU A 317 -2.95 -36.49 9.42
N GLN A 318 -2.92 -37.75 9.84
CA GLN A 318 -3.05 -38.85 8.89
C GLN A 318 -4.44 -38.83 8.24
N PRO A 319 -4.55 -39.06 6.92
CA PRO A 319 -5.83 -39.11 6.25
C PRO A 319 -6.78 -40.12 6.90
N LYS A 320 -8.02 -39.71 7.11
CA LYS A 320 -9.07 -40.58 7.66
C LYS A 320 -9.51 -41.57 6.58
N VAL A 321 -9.70 -42.83 6.99
CA VAL A 321 -10.16 -43.90 6.10
C VAL A 321 -11.59 -43.67 5.59
N LEU A 322 -12.45 -43.05 6.42
CA LEU A 322 -13.85 -42.80 6.10
C LEU A 322 -14.13 -41.31 5.87
N PRO A 323 -14.89 -40.96 4.82
CA PRO A 323 -15.26 -39.58 4.54
C PRO A 323 -16.36 -39.10 5.49
N VAL A 324 -16.42 -37.78 5.70
CA VAL A 324 -17.54 -37.14 6.39
C VAL A 324 -18.62 -36.80 5.36
N ILE A 325 -19.77 -37.46 5.44
CA ILE A 325 -20.88 -37.29 4.50
C ILE A 325 -21.93 -36.36 5.11
N LYS A 326 -22.16 -35.20 4.46
CA LYS A 326 -23.21 -34.23 4.80
C LYS A 326 -24.11 -33.98 3.58
N LEU A 327 -24.60 -35.05 2.96
CA LEU A 327 -25.51 -34.93 1.83
C LEU A 327 -26.95 -34.75 2.33
N GLN A 328 -27.67 -33.80 1.76
CA GLN A 328 -29.07 -33.52 2.06
C GLN A 328 -29.88 -33.51 0.75
N THR A 329 -31.00 -34.22 0.73
CA THR A 329 -31.94 -34.28 -0.39
C THR A 329 -33.38 -34.19 0.11
N PRO A 330 -34.21 -33.23 -0.37
CA PRO A 330 -33.88 -32.18 -1.34
C PRO A 330 -32.93 -31.12 -0.76
N LEU A 331 -32.22 -30.40 -1.65
CA LEU A 331 -31.39 -29.26 -1.23
C LEU A 331 -32.27 -28.16 -0.67
N THR A 332 -31.74 -27.39 0.29
CA THR A 332 -32.45 -26.20 0.77
C THR A 332 -32.53 -25.14 -0.33
N LEU A 333 -33.51 -24.24 -0.22
CA LEU A 333 -33.63 -23.10 -1.14
C LEU A 333 -32.36 -22.23 -1.10
N LEU A 334 -31.73 -22.09 0.08
CA LEU A 334 -30.49 -21.36 0.26
C LEU A 334 -29.34 -22.01 -0.53
N GLU A 335 -29.11 -23.30 -0.36
CA GLU A 335 -28.06 -24.04 -1.08
C GLU A 335 -28.30 -23.98 -2.60
N SER A 336 -29.55 -24.17 -3.03
CA SER A 336 -29.94 -24.14 -4.44
C SER A 336 -29.71 -22.76 -5.06
N SER A 337 -30.12 -21.70 -4.35
CA SER A 337 -29.91 -20.30 -4.79
C SER A 337 -28.43 -19.95 -4.82
N ALA A 338 -27.66 -20.36 -3.80
CA ALA A 338 -26.24 -20.07 -3.73
C ALA A 338 -25.46 -20.75 -4.86
N ARG A 339 -25.75 -22.02 -5.14
CA ARG A 339 -25.17 -22.73 -6.29
C ARG A 339 -25.52 -22.05 -7.60
N ALA A 340 -26.79 -21.68 -7.80
CA ALA A 340 -27.21 -20.96 -9.01
C ALA A 340 -26.46 -19.63 -9.19
N VAL A 341 -26.25 -18.86 -8.12
CA VAL A 341 -25.47 -17.61 -8.14
C VAL A 341 -24.02 -17.86 -8.55
N LEU A 342 -23.37 -18.86 -7.95
CA LEU A 342 -21.96 -19.17 -8.22
C LEU A 342 -21.74 -19.80 -9.61
N ASP A 343 -22.59 -20.75 -10.00
CA ASP A 343 -22.53 -21.44 -11.29
C ASP A 343 -22.73 -20.47 -12.46
N ASN A 344 -23.65 -19.50 -12.31
CA ASN A 344 -23.89 -18.46 -13.32
C ASN A 344 -23.00 -17.21 -13.13
N ARG A 345 -22.06 -17.22 -12.18
CA ARG A 345 -21.16 -16.10 -11.85
C ARG A 345 -21.90 -14.76 -11.68
N ILE A 346 -23.08 -14.81 -11.08
CA ILE A 346 -23.91 -13.63 -10.86
C ILE A 346 -23.16 -12.70 -9.89
N PRO A 347 -22.94 -11.42 -10.25
CA PRO A 347 -22.30 -10.47 -9.35
C PRO A 347 -23.09 -10.34 -8.05
N TYR A 348 -22.39 -10.49 -6.93
CA TYR A 348 -22.95 -10.31 -5.59
C TYR A 348 -22.02 -9.43 -4.77
N GLY A 349 -22.55 -8.88 -3.68
CA GLY A 349 -21.78 -8.10 -2.73
C GLY A 349 -22.67 -7.54 -1.63
N SER A 350 -22.04 -7.02 -0.58
CA SER A 350 -22.75 -6.41 0.55
C SER A 350 -23.77 -5.31 0.17
N PRO A 351 -23.64 -4.59 -0.98
CA PRO A 351 -24.70 -3.66 -1.41
C PRO A 351 -25.95 -4.35 -1.98
N ILE A 352 -25.84 -5.59 -2.47
CA ILE A 352 -26.89 -6.32 -3.19
C ILE A 352 -27.59 -7.32 -2.27
N ILE A 353 -26.81 -8.06 -1.48
CA ILE A 353 -27.32 -9.10 -0.58
C ILE A 353 -26.71 -8.93 0.82
N PRO A 354 -27.39 -9.42 1.88
CA PRO A 354 -26.86 -9.42 3.23
C PRO A 354 -25.44 -9.98 3.35
N PHE A 355 -24.64 -9.41 4.25
CA PHE A 355 -23.24 -9.76 4.44
C PHE A 355 -23.01 -11.25 4.73
N HIS A 356 -23.87 -11.88 5.54
CA HIS A 356 -23.75 -13.31 5.86
C HIS A 356 -23.90 -14.20 4.61
N LEU A 357 -24.78 -13.84 3.67
CA LEU A 357 -24.91 -14.55 2.40
C LEU A 357 -23.68 -14.35 1.50
N CYS A 358 -23.10 -13.15 1.50
CA CYS A 358 -21.82 -12.93 0.82
C CYS A 358 -20.73 -13.84 1.40
N GLN A 359 -20.70 -13.99 2.73
CA GLN A 359 -19.74 -14.87 3.40
C GLN A 359 -19.95 -16.34 3.05
N ASP A 360 -21.20 -16.81 2.94
CA ASP A 360 -21.50 -18.18 2.52
C ASP A 360 -21.02 -18.44 1.08
N LEU A 361 -21.29 -17.49 0.17
CA LEU A 361 -20.84 -17.57 -1.22
C LEU A 361 -19.30 -17.50 -1.33
N ASP A 362 -18.67 -16.61 -0.57
CA ASP A 362 -17.22 -16.46 -0.55
C ASP A 362 -16.52 -17.70 0.01
N THR A 363 -17.17 -18.41 0.96
CA THR A 363 -16.68 -19.63 1.62
C THR A 363 -17.06 -20.94 0.92
N ALA A 364 -17.81 -20.86 -0.19
CA ALA A 364 -18.20 -22.02 -0.99
C ALA A 364 -16.97 -22.75 -1.55
N LYS A 365 -16.87 -24.05 -1.26
CA LYS A 365 -15.78 -24.91 -1.78
C LYS A 365 -16.13 -25.43 -3.15
N THR A 366 -15.12 -25.84 -3.90
CA THR A 366 -15.30 -26.39 -5.25
C THR A 366 -15.05 -27.89 -5.25
N CYS A 367 -15.99 -28.65 -5.82
CA CYS A 367 -15.85 -30.06 -6.10
C CYS A 367 -14.90 -30.30 -7.29
N VAL A 368 -14.32 -31.49 -7.41
CA VAL A 368 -13.52 -31.92 -8.56
C VAL A 368 -14.26 -31.78 -9.91
N CYS A 369 -15.59 -31.86 -9.92
CA CYS A 369 -16.40 -31.65 -11.13
C CYS A 369 -16.70 -30.16 -11.44
N GLY A 370 -16.17 -29.23 -10.65
CA GLY A 370 -16.38 -27.79 -10.79
C GLY A 370 -17.61 -27.23 -10.06
N ARG A 371 -18.53 -28.08 -9.58
CA ARG A 371 -19.71 -27.63 -8.83
C ARG A 371 -19.35 -27.13 -7.43
N PHE A 372 -20.11 -26.16 -6.94
CA PHE A 372 -19.91 -25.60 -5.60
C PHE A 372 -20.57 -26.43 -4.50
N CYS A 373 -19.90 -26.46 -3.35
CA CYS A 373 -20.26 -27.19 -2.15
C CYS A 373 -20.29 -26.20 -0.98
N LEU A 374 -21.48 -25.88 -0.45
CA LEU A 374 -21.62 -25.02 0.73
C LEU A 374 -21.88 -25.88 1.97
N SER A 375 -23.13 -26.25 2.20
CA SER A 375 -23.59 -27.04 3.35
C SER A 375 -23.79 -28.51 3.02
N CYS A 376 -24.06 -28.82 1.75
CA CYS A 376 -24.30 -30.18 1.25
C CYS A 376 -23.06 -30.72 0.51
N PHE A 377 -22.26 -31.58 1.16
CA PHE A 377 -21.01 -32.11 0.61
C PHE A 377 -20.55 -33.42 1.27
N ILE A 378 -19.65 -34.14 0.60
CA ILE A 378 -18.79 -35.15 1.19
C ILE A 378 -17.41 -34.53 1.39
N GLN A 379 -16.80 -34.71 2.56
CA GLN A 379 -15.43 -34.28 2.84
C GLN A 379 -14.55 -35.52 2.93
N GLY A 380 -13.50 -35.56 2.12
CA GLY A 380 -12.48 -36.60 2.11
C GLY A 380 -11.09 -36.03 2.38
N THR A 381 -10.18 -36.89 2.80
CA THR A 381 -8.76 -36.55 3.00
C THR A 381 -7.91 -37.50 2.19
N THR A 382 -6.93 -36.98 1.46
CA THR A 382 -6.00 -37.74 0.62
C THR A 382 -4.59 -37.26 0.89
N THR A 383 -3.55 -37.99 0.49
CA THR A 383 -2.18 -37.46 0.49
C THR A 383 -1.87 -36.79 -0.85
N MET A 384 -0.93 -35.85 -0.83
CA MET A 384 -0.40 -35.19 -2.03
C MET A 384 1.11 -35.05 -1.89
N ASN A 385 1.84 -35.39 -2.94
CA ASN A 385 3.27 -35.13 -3.02
C ASN A 385 3.50 -33.63 -3.29
N LEU A 386 4.24 -32.96 -2.40
CA LEU A 386 4.50 -31.52 -2.49
C LEU A 386 5.39 -31.12 -3.67
N HIS A 387 6.18 -32.03 -4.24
CA HIS A 387 6.92 -31.76 -5.47
C HIS A 387 6.02 -31.56 -6.69
N SER A 388 4.74 -31.96 -6.62
CA SER A 388 3.77 -31.66 -7.68
C SER A 388 3.44 -30.16 -7.77
N VAL A 389 3.67 -29.41 -6.69
CA VAL A 389 3.36 -27.96 -6.61
C VAL A 389 4.59 -27.09 -6.45
N ALA A 390 5.74 -27.64 -6.01
CA ALA A 390 6.94 -26.87 -5.72
C ALA A 390 8.23 -27.54 -6.23
N HIS A 391 9.15 -26.75 -6.79
CA HIS A 391 10.46 -27.27 -7.19
C HIS A 391 11.32 -27.66 -5.97
N THR A 392 11.47 -26.74 -5.02
CA THR A 392 12.17 -26.96 -3.76
C THR A 392 11.15 -27.13 -2.64
N VAL A 393 11.21 -28.26 -1.93
CA VAL A 393 10.37 -28.55 -0.77
C VAL A 393 11.26 -28.79 0.43
N VAL A 394 11.06 -28.02 1.50
CA VAL A 394 11.62 -28.34 2.81
C VAL A 394 10.82 -29.49 3.40
N LEU A 395 11.54 -30.46 4.00
CA LEU A 395 10.95 -31.66 4.59
C LEU A 395 9.77 -31.29 5.51
N VAL A 396 8.66 -32.01 5.36
CA VAL A 396 7.40 -31.72 6.07
C VAL A 396 7.50 -32.12 7.54
N ASP A 397 8.27 -33.17 7.81
CA ASP A 397 8.51 -33.72 9.14
C ASP A 397 9.99 -34.08 9.33
N ASN A 398 10.35 -34.45 10.56
CA ASN A 398 11.69 -34.91 10.92
C ASN A 398 12.09 -36.23 10.25
N MET A 399 11.16 -36.91 9.56
CA MET A 399 11.36 -38.19 8.90
C MET A 399 11.63 -38.05 7.40
N GLY A 400 11.67 -36.82 6.89
CA GLY A 400 11.97 -36.55 5.49
C GLY A 400 10.78 -36.73 4.54
N GLY A 401 9.55 -36.74 5.06
CA GLY A 401 8.35 -36.81 4.25
C GLY A 401 8.19 -35.57 3.36
N THR A 402 7.87 -35.79 2.09
CA THR A 402 7.46 -34.73 1.13
C THR A 402 5.97 -34.83 0.78
N GLU A 403 5.23 -35.63 1.54
CA GLU A 403 3.77 -35.78 1.39
C GLU A 403 3.05 -34.96 2.45
N ALA A 404 1.94 -34.34 2.05
CA ALA A 404 1.06 -33.63 2.96
C ALA A 404 -0.39 -34.07 2.75
N PRO A 405 -1.19 -34.17 3.83
CA PRO A 405 -2.60 -34.51 3.74
C PRO A 405 -3.40 -33.31 3.21
N VAL A 406 -4.28 -33.58 2.26
CA VAL A 406 -5.13 -32.61 1.58
C VAL A 406 -6.58 -32.89 1.90
N ILE A 407 -7.32 -31.86 2.30
CA ILE A 407 -8.76 -31.91 2.51
C ILE A 407 -9.51 -31.49 1.25
N SER A 408 -10.40 -32.36 0.78
CA SER A 408 -11.20 -32.16 -0.44
C SER A 408 -12.69 -32.26 -0.17
N TYR A 409 -13.48 -31.56 -0.97
CA TYR A 409 -14.93 -31.52 -0.88
C TYR A 409 -15.57 -32.02 -2.17
N PHE A 410 -16.63 -32.80 -2.06
CA PHE A 410 -17.30 -33.44 -3.20
C PHE A 410 -18.81 -33.22 -3.15
N CYS A 411 -19.42 -32.92 -4.29
CA CYS A 411 -20.85 -32.60 -4.36
C CYS A 411 -21.76 -33.84 -4.37
N SER A 412 -21.21 -35.03 -4.61
CA SER A 412 -21.95 -36.29 -4.69
C SER A 412 -21.06 -37.51 -4.41
N LEU A 413 -21.68 -38.65 -4.12
CA LEU A 413 -20.98 -39.92 -3.93
C LEU A 413 -20.21 -40.35 -5.20
N ALA A 414 -20.78 -40.13 -6.38
CA ALA A 414 -20.11 -40.42 -7.65
C ALA A 414 -18.81 -39.60 -7.81
N CYS A 415 -18.81 -38.31 -7.45
CA CYS A 415 -17.60 -37.49 -7.50
C CYS A 415 -16.54 -37.96 -6.50
N TYR A 416 -16.96 -38.43 -5.32
CA TYR A 416 -16.04 -38.97 -4.32
C TYR A 416 -15.40 -40.28 -4.80
N VAL A 417 -16.20 -41.25 -5.25
CA VAL A 417 -15.69 -42.56 -5.71
C VAL A 417 -14.75 -42.41 -6.90
N ASN A 418 -15.16 -41.65 -7.92
CA ASN A 418 -14.33 -41.40 -9.11
C ASN A 418 -12.99 -40.74 -8.74
N SER A 419 -12.96 -39.86 -7.72
CA SER A 419 -11.72 -39.23 -7.28
C SER A 419 -10.82 -40.19 -6.50
N CYS A 420 -11.39 -41.13 -5.74
CA CYS A 420 -10.62 -42.15 -5.02
C CYS A 420 -10.02 -43.18 -5.98
N ASP A 421 -10.71 -43.53 -7.06
CA ASP A 421 -10.20 -44.47 -8.06
C ASP A 421 -9.11 -43.86 -8.96
N MET A 422 -9.02 -42.53 -9.06
CA MET A 422 -7.91 -41.82 -9.72
C MET A 422 -6.65 -41.67 -8.84
N LEU A 423 -6.73 -42.06 -7.57
CA LEU A 423 -5.63 -42.00 -6.58
C LEU A 423 -5.08 -43.39 -6.22
N LYS A 424 -5.63 -44.45 -6.83
CA LYS A 424 -5.03 -45.80 -6.89
C LYS A 424 -4.26 -45.92 -8.20
#